data_AF-A0A946P521-F1
#
_entry.id   AF-A0A946P521-F1
#
_cell.length_a   1.000
_cell.length_b   1.000
_cell.length_c   1.000
_cell.angle_alpha   90.00
_cell.angle_beta   90.00
_cell.angle_gamma   90.00
#
_symmetry.space_group_name_H-M   'P 1'
#
loop_
_entity.id
_entity.type
_entity.pdbx_description
1 polymer ?
#
loop_
_entity_poly.entity_id
_entity_poly.type
_entity_poly.pdbx_seq_one_letter_code
_entity_poly.pdbx_strand_id
1 'polypeptide(L)' 'MPEIPEIRTRLVLDIILAILPWVVSMYVLYWLESAAIWIPETPHRDKISLAILALGMGASFLLYSYLAKRDRT' A
#
# COMPACT_ATOMS: atom_id res chain seq x y z
N MET A 1 -22.71 22.70 11.96
CA MET A 1 -22.11 21.37 11.67
C MET A 1 -21.62 21.42 10.23
N PRO A 2 -20.35 21.16 9.92
CA PRO A 2 -19.91 21.16 8.53
C PRO A 2 -20.48 19.90 7.85
N GLU A 3 -21.46 20.10 6.98
CA GLU A 3 -21.94 19.09 6.05
C GLU A 3 -20.83 18.76 5.05
N ILE A 4 -20.07 17.71 5.36
CA ILE A 4 -19.03 17.18 4.48
C ILE A 4 -19.73 16.67 3.21
N PRO A 5 -19.44 17.22 2.02
CA PRO A 5 -20.10 16.78 0.80
C PRO A 5 -19.79 15.29 0.57
N GLU A 6 -20.82 14.47 0.32
CA GLU A 6 -20.71 13.00 0.19
C GLU A 6 -19.64 12.55 -0.81
N ILE A 7 -19.38 13.34 -1.85
CA ILE A 7 -18.31 13.16 -2.84
C ILE A 7 -16.93 13.10 -2.17
N ARG A 8 -16.70 13.94 -1.15
CA ARG A 8 -15.44 13.98 -0.39
C ARG A 8 -15.28 12.73 0.49
N THR A 9 -16.39 12.21 1.02
CA THR A 9 -16.39 10.99 1.85
C THR A 9 -16.01 9.76 1.03
N ARG A 10 -16.55 9.62 -0.19
CA ARG A 10 -16.19 8.52 -1.11
C ARG A 10 -14.71 8.58 -1.52
N LEU A 11 -14.23 9.76 -1.87
CA LEU A 11 -12.80 10.00 -2.18
C LEU A 11 -11.89 9.60 -1.02
N VAL A 12 -12.25 9.95 0.22
CA VAL A 12 -11.47 9.57 1.40
C VAL A 12 -11.49 8.06 1.62
N LEU A 13 -12.63 7.40 1.44
CA LEU A 13 -12.73 5.94 1.52
C LEU A 13 -11.89 5.23 0.45
N ASP A 14 -11.91 5.73 -0.78
CA ASP A 14 -11.11 5.20 -1.88
C ASP A 14 -9.61 5.34 -1.63
N ILE A 15 -9.18 6.47 -1.06
CA ILE A 15 -7.79 6.70 -0.63
C ILE A 15 -7.40 5.75 0.50
N ILE A 16 -8.26 5.55 1.50
CA ILE A 16 -8.01 4.59 2.60
C ILE A 16 -7.89 3.17 2.03
N LEU A 17 -8.77 2.79 1.11
CA LEU A 17 -8.72 1.49 0.44
C LEU A 17 -7.46 1.33 -0.41
N ALA A 18 -7.01 2.41 -1.05
CA ALA A 18 -5.78 2.42 -1.82
C ALA A 18 -4.53 2.32 -0.95
N ILE A 19 -4.56 2.80 0.30
CA ILE A 19 -3.43 2.74 1.25
C ILE A 19 -3.30 1.36 1.90
N LEU A 20 -4.38 0.59 2.02
CA LEU A 20 -4.40 -0.77 2.57
C LEU A 20 -3.30 -1.69 1.99
N PRO A 21 -3.14 -1.86 0.66
CA PRO A 21 -2.08 -2.71 0.11
C PRO A 21 -0.66 -2.24 0.45
N TRP A 22 -0.45 -0.93 0.62
CA TRP A 22 0.85 -0.41 1.07
C TRP A 22 1.14 -0.76 2.54
N VAL A 23 0.14 -0.65 3.42
CA VAL A 23 0.25 -1.07 4.82
C VAL A 23 0.50 -2.58 4.93
N VAL A 24 -0.14 -3.39 4.09
CA VAL A 24 0.12 -4.83 4.00
C VAL A 24 1.57 -5.11 3.58
N SER A 25 2.12 -4.41 2.58
CA SER A 25 3.53 -4.53 2.22
C SER A 25 4.46 -4.17 3.38
N MET A 26 4.13 -3.12 4.14
CA MET A 26 4.92 -2.71 5.30
C MET A 26 4.87 -3.79 6.41
N TYR A 27 3.71 -4.41 6.62
CA TYR A 27 3.56 -5.52 7.56
C TYR A 27 4.32 -6.78 7.10
N VAL A 28 4.30 -7.10 5.81
CA VAL A 28 5.05 -8.22 5.23
C VAL A 28 6.56 -8.00 5.40
N LEU A 29 7.06 -6.77 5.20
CA LEU A 29 8.45 -6.41 5.46
C LEU A 29 8.82 -6.60 6.94
N TYR A 30 7.97 -6.11 7.84
CA TYR A 30 8.16 -6.28 9.29
C TYR A 30 8.16 -7.76 9.70
N TRP A 31 7.27 -8.56 9.12
CA TRP A 31 7.21 -10.01 9.36
C TRP A 31 8.48 -10.71 8.84
N LEU A 32 8.96 -10.36 7.65
CA LEU A 32 10.20 -10.89 7.07
C LEU A 32 11.44 -10.54 7.90
N GLU A 33 11.48 -9.32 8.45
CA GLU A 33 12.52 -8.88 9.37
C GLU A 33 12.43 -9.62 10.71
N SER A 34 11.23 -9.76 11.27
CA SER A 34 10.99 -10.42 12.55
C SER A 34 11.17 -11.94 12.51
N ALA A 35 10.93 -12.57 11.36
CA ALA A 35 11.12 -14.00 11.13
C ALA A 35 12.60 -14.44 11.06
N ALA A 36 13.56 -13.53 11.33
CA ALA A 36 14.99 -13.81 11.38
C ALA A 36 15.58 -14.44 10.09
N ILE A 37 14.87 -14.31 8.96
CA ILE A 37 15.35 -14.72 7.63
C ILE A 37 16.42 -13.74 7.12
N TRP A 38 16.54 -12.59 7.77
CA TRP A 38 17.55 -11.56 7.53
C TRP A 38 18.67 -11.59 8.55
N ILE A 39 19.64 -12.47 8.32
CA ILE A 39 20.92 -12.45 9.04
C ILE A 39 21.79 -11.37 8.39
N PRO A 40 22.46 -10.49 9.17
CA PRO A 40 23.21 -9.33 8.66
C PRO A 40 24.32 -9.64 7.63
N GLU A 41 24.76 -10.89 7.50
CA GLU A 41 25.69 -11.33 6.45
C GLU A 41 25.10 -11.43 5.03
N THR A 42 23.79 -11.32 4.81
CA THR A 42 23.19 -11.54 3.47
C THR A 42 23.19 -10.29 2.56
N PRO A 43 23.96 -10.24 1.45
CA PRO A 43 24.26 -8.99 0.73
C PRO A 43 23.12 -8.36 -0.11
N HIS A 44 21.86 -8.79 0.01
CA HIS A 44 20.77 -8.38 -0.91
C HIS A 44 19.50 -7.88 -0.20
N ARG A 45 19.60 -7.56 1.10
CA ARG A 45 18.49 -7.07 1.95
C ARG A 45 17.74 -5.89 1.36
N ASP A 46 18.49 -4.83 1.03
CA ASP A 46 17.89 -3.57 0.60
C ASP A 46 17.12 -3.72 -0.72
N LYS A 47 17.55 -4.62 -1.60
CA LYS A 47 16.92 -4.85 -2.90
C LYS A 47 15.55 -5.52 -2.77
N ILE A 48 15.44 -6.51 -1.88
CA ILE A 48 14.18 -7.24 -1.66
C ILE A 48 13.19 -6.34 -0.92
N SER A 49 13.67 -5.57 0.06
CA SER A 49 12.82 -4.60 0.75
C SER A 49 12.29 -3.53 -0.19
N LEU A 50 13.15 -3.00 -1.07
CA LEU A 50 12.78 -2.04 -2.10
C LEU A 50 11.79 -2.66 -3.11
N ALA A 51 11.99 -3.92 -3.50
CA ALA A 51 11.10 -4.62 -4.42
C ALA A 51 9.69 -4.81 -3.82
N ILE A 52 9.59 -5.22 -2.55
CA ILE A 52 8.31 -5.40 -1.85
C ILE A 52 7.61 -4.05 -1.64
N LEU A 53 8.36 -3.00 -1.32
CA LEU A 53 7.82 -1.66 -1.17
C LEU A 53 7.32 -1.11 -2.52
N ALA A 54 8.12 -1.26 -3.59
CA ALA A 54 7.74 -0.85 -4.94
C ALA A 54 6.52 -1.62 -5.45
N LEU A 55 6.43 -2.91 -5.15
CA LEU A 55 5.24 -3.72 -5.44
C LEU A 55 4.02 -3.24 -4.63
N GLY A 56 4.18 -2.90 -3.35
CA GLY A 56 3.11 -2.33 -2.52
C GLY A 56 2.61 -0.99 -3.07
N MET A 57 3.53 -0.11 -3.45
CA MET A 57 3.23 1.19 -4.06
C MET A 57 2.56 1.03 -5.43
N GLY A 58 3.05 0.11 -6.26
CA GLY A 58 2.44 -0.22 -7.55
C GLY A 58 1.03 -0.80 -7.39
N ALA A 59 0.82 -1.68 -6.42
CA ALA A 59 -0.50 -2.23 -6.10
C ALA A 59 -1.46 -1.14 -5.60
N SER A 60 -1.02 -0.25 -4.70
CA SER A 60 -1.79 0.93 -4.28
C SER A 60 -2.20 1.80 -5.47
N PHE A 61 -1.27 2.06 -6.40
CA PHE A 61 -1.54 2.89 -7.56
C PHE A 61 -2.51 2.22 -8.54
N LEU A 62 -2.37 0.91 -8.76
CA LEU A 62 -3.29 0.12 -9.58
C LEU A 62 -4.69 0.08 -8.96
N LEU A 63 -4.79 -0.13 -7.64
CA LEU A 63 -6.06 -0.18 -6.94
C LEU A 63 -6.77 1.18 -6.95
N TYR A 64 -6.02 2.26 -6.73
CA TYR A 64 -6.52 3.63 -6.84
C TYR A 64 -7.00 3.95 -8.26
N SER A 65 -6.21 3.59 -9.29
CA SER A 65 -6.57 3.78 -10.69
C SER A 65 -7.81 2.97 -11.07
N TYR A 66 -7.95 1.75 -10.55
CA TYR A 66 -9.12 0.90 -10.78
C TYR A 66 -10.38 1.48 -10.13
N LEU A 67 -10.31 1.93 -8.87
CA LEU A 67 -11.41 2.60 -8.17
C LEU A 67 -11.82 3.90 -8.88
N ALA A 68 -10.85 4.74 -9.23
CA ALA A 68 -11.09 6.00 -9.95
C ALA A 68 -11.70 5.77 -11.35
N LYS A 69 -11.37 4.65 -12.00
CA LYS A 69 -11.98 4.27 -13.29
C LYS A 69 -13.40 3.75 -13.11
N ARG A 70 -13.69 3.05 -12.01
CA ARG A 70 -15.02 2.52 -11.67
C ARG A 70 -16.01 3.62 -11.30
N ASP A 71 -15.56 4.71 -10.68
CA ASP A 71 -16.43 5.85 -10.34
C ASP A 71 -16.83 6.70 -11.57
N ARG A 72 -16.19 6.46 -12.73
CA ARG A 72 -16.39 7.22 -13.97
C ARG A 72 -17.30 6.54 -15.01
N THR A 73 -17.78 5.32 -14.74
CA THR A 73 -18.75 4.55 -15.56
C THR A 73 -20.05 4.37 -14.80
#